data_AF-A0A2U3D1K0-F1
#
_entry.id   AF-A0A2U3D1K0-F1
#
_cell.length_a   1.000
_cell.length_b   1.000
_cell.length_c   1.000
_cell.angle_alpha   90.00
_cell.angle_beta   90.00
_cell.angle_gamma   90.00
#
_symmetry.space_group_name_H-M   'P 1'
#
loop_
_entity.id
_entity.type
_entity.pdbx_description
1 polymer ?
#
loop_
_entity_poly.entity_id
_entity_poly.type
_entity_poly.pdbx_seq_one_letter_code
_entity_poly.pdbx_strand_id
1 'polypeptide(L)' 'MESMKPASQVALELDVSLKTLYGWILKFKEDLATPFVGSGNLKPAAKALRDLEREIRELREENAILKKAARIFMNDRK' A
#
# COMPACT_ATOMS: atom_id res chain seq x y z
N MET A 1 -21.58 4.49 -29.18
CA MET A 1 -22.22 3.50 -28.28
C MET A 1 -21.15 2.49 -27.93
N GLU A 2 -20.80 2.42 -26.66
CA GLU A 2 -19.82 1.46 -26.14
C GLU A 2 -20.30 0.05 -26.51
N SER A 3 -19.46 -0.68 -27.24
CA SER A 3 -19.80 -2.02 -27.72
C SER A 3 -20.07 -2.91 -26.50
N MET A 4 -21.32 -3.33 -26.30
CA MET A 4 -21.71 -4.38 -25.35
C MET A 4 -21.17 -5.74 -25.83
N LYS A 5 -19.85 -5.88 -25.93
CA LYS A 5 -19.23 -7.17 -26.16
C LYS A 5 -19.55 -8.07 -24.95
N PRO A 6 -20.06 -9.28 -25.15
CA PRO A 6 -20.25 -10.23 -24.05
C PRO A 6 -18.93 -10.49 -23.33
N ALA A 7 -18.97 -10.65 -22.00
CA ALA A 7 -17.77 -10.93 -21.21
C ALA A 7 -17.00 -12.16 -21.70
N SER A 8 -17.69 -13.16 -22.27
CA SER A 8 -17.09 -14.32 -22.91
C SER A 8 -16.24 -13.97 -24.12
N GLN A 9 -16.71 -13.05 -24.97
CA GLN A 9 -15.96 -12.58 -26.14
C GLN A 9 -14.71 -11.81 -25.71
N VAL A 10 -14.85 -10.93 -24.71
CA VAL A 10 -13.72 -10.16 -24.17
C VAL A 10 -12.69 -11.07 -23.51
N ALA A 11 -13.12 -12.10 -22.79
CA ALA A 11 -12.22 -13.08 -22.17
C ALA A 11 -11.40 -13.85 -23.22
N LEU A 12 -12.02 -14.23 -24.34
CA LEU A 12 -11.35 -14.87 -25.47
C LEU A 12 -10.39 -13.92 -26.18
N GLU A 13 -10.78 -12.67 -26.44
CA GLU A 13 -9.91 -11.65 -27.06
C GLU A 13 -8.67 -11.35 -26.20
N LEU A 14 -8.79 -11.45 -24.87
CA LEU A 14 -7.71 -11.20 -23.91
C LEU A 14 -6.91 -12.46 -23.52
N ASP A 15 -7.26 -13.64 -24.05
CA ASP A 15 -6.68 -14.93 -23.70
C ASP A 15 -6.66 -15.19 -22.17
N VAL A 16 -7.77 -14.85 -21.50
CA VAL A 16 -7.96 -15.09 -20.06
C VAL A 16 -9.21 -15.91 -19.81
N SER A 17 -9.24 -16.63 -18.68
CA SER A 17 -10.46 -17.30 -18.27
C SER A 17 -11.57 -16.28 -17.95
N LEU A 18 -12.82 -16.64 -18.25
CA LEU A 18 -13.99 -15.81 -17.91
C LEU A 18 -14.06 -15.50 -16.39
N LYS A 19 -13.62 -16.45 -15.56
CA LYS A 19 -13.52 -16.27 -14.10
C LYS A 19 -12.51 -15.17 -13.73
N THR A 20 -11.37 -15.13 -14.41
CA THR A 20 -10.35 -14.08 -14.23
C THR A 20 -10.93 -12.71 -14.57
N LEU A 21 -11.62 -12.61 -15.72
CA LEU A 21 -12.23 -11.36 -16.15
C LEU A 21 -13.30 -10.86 -15.15
N TYR A 22 -14.18 -11.74 -14.68
CA TYR A 22 -15.15 -11.38 -13.63
C TYR A 22 -14.47 -10.97 -12.32
N GLY A 23 -13.38 -11.62 -11.94
CA GLY A 23 -12.58 -11.23 -10.77
C GLY A 23 -12.00 -9.81 -10.92
N TRP A 24 -11.55 -9.43 -12.11
CA TRP A 24 -11.11 -8.07 -12.40
C TRP A 24 -12.25 -7.06 -12.37
N ILE A 25 -13.41 -7.40 -12.94
CA ILE A 25 -14.61 -6.54 -12.89
C ILE A 25 -15.05 -6.30 -11.44
N LEU A 26 -15.03 -7.33 -10.60
CA LEU A 26 -15.40 -7.20 -9.19
C LEU A 26 -14.43 -6.26 -8.44
N LYS A 27 -13.12 -6.52 -8.57
CA LYS A 27 -12.08 -5.65 -7.98
C LYS A 27 -12.18 -4.20 -8.46
N PHE A 28 -12.52 -4.03 -9.73
CA PHE A 28 -12.73 -2.70 -10.32
C PHE A 28 -13.92 -1.97 -9.68
N LYS A 29 -15.04 -2.68 -9.46
CA LYS A 29 -16.24 -2.12 -8.81
C LYS A 29 -16.03 -1.79 -7.32
N GLU A 30 -15.22 -2.58 -6.62
CA GLU A 30 -14.95 -2.38 -5.19
C GLU A 30 -14.10 -1.13 -4.91
N ASP A 31 -13.21 -0.77 -5.84
CA ASP A 31 -12.27 0.34 -5.66
C ASP A 31 -11.98 1.00 -7.02
N LEU A 32 -12.85 1.94 -7.42
CA LEU A 32 -12.71 2.64 -8.71
C LEU A 32 -11.43 3.49 -8.81
N ALA A 33 -10.86 3.89 -7.67
CA ALA A 33 -9.70 4.76 -7.62
C ALA A 33 -8.38 3.98 -7.76
N THR A 34 -8.25 2.85 -7.06
CA THR A 34 -7.05 1.99 -7.10
C THR A 34 -7.39 0.50 -7.19
N PRO A 35 -8.04 0.05 -8.27
CA PRO A 35 -8.57 -1.31 -8.38
C PRO A 35 -7.49 -2.38 -8.49
N PHE A 36 -6.33 -2.01 -9.05
CA PHE A 36 -5.23 -2.92 -9.29
C PHE A 36 -3.94 -2.33 -8.70
N VAL A 37 -3.54 -2.83 -7.53
CA VAL A 37 -2.21 -2.57 -6.98
C VAL A 37 -1.28 -3.73 -7.34
N GLY A 38 -0.18 -3.44 -8.01
CA GLY A 38 0.79 -4.45 -8.48
C GLY A 38 1.56 -5.13 -7.34
N SER A 39 2.37 -6.14 -7.67
CA SER A 39 3.04 -7.03 -6.71
C SER A 39 4.03 -6.38 -5.72
N GLY A 40 4.33 -5.09 -5.88
CA GLY A 40 5.16 -4.32 -4.95
C GLY A 40 4.49 -3.05 -4.39
N ASN A 41 3.27 -2.73 -4.84
CA ASN A 41 2.60 -1.49 -4.48
C ASN A 41 1.49 -1.76 -3.48
N LEU A 42 1.48 -1.00 -2.38
CA LEU A 42 0.39 -0.99 -1.42
C LEU A 42 -0.71 -0.04 -1.90
N LYS A 43 -1.96 -0.33 -1.51
CA LYS A 43 -3.03 0.67 -1.60
C LYS A 43 -2.62 1.95 -0.88
N PRO A 44 -3.08 3.15 -1.31
CA PRO A 44 -2.65 4.42 -0.72
C PRO A 44 -2.77 4.46 0.82
N ALA A 45 -3.87 3.95 1.37
CA ALA A 45 -4.08 3.87 2.82
C ALA A 45 -3.05 2.95 3.52
N ALA A 46 -2.79 1.77 2.96
CA ALA A 46 -1.80 0.84 3.50
C ALA A 46 -0.36 1.37 3.37
N LYS A 47 -0.08 2.11 2.29
CA LYS A 47 1.20 2.80 2.10
C LYS A 47 1.40 3.88 3.18
N ALA A 48 0.41 4.73 3.39
CA ALA A 48 0.46 5.78 4.41
C ALA A 48 0.65 5.20 5.82
N LEU A 49 -0.03 4.10 6.15
CA LEU A 49 0.15 3.42 7.42
C LEU A 49 1.60 2.92 7.61
N ARG A 50 2.15 2.24 6.60
CA ARG A 50 3.53 1.72 6.64
C ARG A 50 4.56 2.86 6.77
N ASP A 51 4.33 3.96 6.06
CA ASP A 51 5.24 5.10 6.08
C ASP A 51 5.19 5.79 7.48
N LEU A 52 4.00 5.91 8.09
CA LEU A 52 3.85 6.39 9.48
C LEU A 52 4.51 5.46 10.51
N GLU A 53 4.37 4.14 10.36
CA GLU A 53 5.03 3.16 11.24
C GLU A 53 6.55 3.29 11.20
N ARG A 54 7.11 3.55 10.02
CA ARG A 54 8.54 3.80 9.84
C ARG A 54 8.97 5.08 10.54
N GLU A 55 8.26 6.18 10.32
CA GLU A 55 8.56 7.47 10.94
C GLU A 55 8.50 7.38 12.48
N ILE A 56 7.50 6.71 13.03
CA ILE A 56 7.39 6.45 14.48
C ILE A 56 8.60 5.67 14.99
N ARG A 57 9.10 4.69 14.23
CA ARG A 57 10.26 3.90 14.62
C ARG A 57 11.53 4.75 14.66
N GLU A 58 11.77 5.52 13.62
CA GLU A 58 12.92 6.42 13.49
C GLU A 58 12.92 7.47 14.60
N LEU A 59 11.78 8.14 14.84
CA LEU A 59 11.64 9.12 15.90
C LEU A 59 11.85 8.53 17.30
N ARG A 60 11.38 7.30 17.54
CA ARG A 60 11.60 6.61 18.83
C ARG A 60 13.08 6.31 19.05
N GLU A 61 13.78 5.89 18.01
CA GLU A 61 15.22 5.63 18.06
C GLU A 61 16.01 6.92 18.33
N GLU A 62 15.73 7.99 17.58
CA GLU A 62 16.35 9.29 17.79
C GLU A 62 16.10 9.81 19.21
N ASN A 63 14.86 9.72 19.69
CA ASN A 63 14.53 10.13 21.06
C ASN A 63 15.29 9.31 22.12
N ALA A 64 15.48 8.01 21.89
CA ALA A 64 16.25 7.15 22.79
C ALA A 64 17.74 7.54 22.81
N ILE A 65 18.32 7.84 21.64
CA ILE A 65 19.70 8.34 21.52
C ILE A 65 19.85 9.66 22.27
N LEU A 66 18.94 10.62 22.04
CA LEU A 66 18.97 11.92 22.69
C LEU A 66 18.84 11.80 24.21
N LYS A 67 17.94 10.95 24.71
CA LYS A 67 17.80 10.66 26.16
C LYS A 67 19.08 10.07 26.75
N LYS A 68 19.73 9.17 26.03
CA LYS A 68 21.00 8.57 26.46
C LYS A 68 22.11 9.62 26.52
N ALA A 69 22.22 10.46 25.49
CA ALA A 69 23.18 11.56 25.45
C ALA A 69 22.94 12.56 26.60
N ALA A 70 21.69 13.00 26.80
CA ALA A 70 21.33 13.92 27.88
C ALA A 70 21.74 13.37 29.25
N ARG A 71 21.51 12.07 29.52
CA ARG A 71 21.93 11.44 30.78
C ARG A 71 23.45 11.51 30.98
N ILE A 72 24.24 11.28 29.94
CA ILE A 72 25.71 11.39 30.00
C ILE A 72 26.10 12.83 30.36
N PHE A 73 25.62 13.80 29.58
CA PHE A 73 25.95 15.22 29.78
C PHE A 73 25.45 15.80 31.11
N MET A 74 24.35 15.29 31.68
CA MET A 74 23.87 15.71 32.99
C MET A 74 24.69 15.11 34.14
N ASN A 75 25.18 13.87 33.99
CA ASN A 75 25.97 13.20 35.02
C ASN A 75 27.45 13.63 35.00
N ASP A 76 27.96 14.10 33.87
CA ASP A 76 29.34 14.60 33.71
C ASP A 76 29.56 15.99 34.36
N ARG A 77 28.51 16.66 34.86
CA ARG A 77 28.62 17.95 35.59
C ARG A 77 28.94 17.79 37.09
N LYS A 78 29.55 16.69 37.51
CA LYS A 78 30.00 16.46 38.89
C LYS A 78 31.51 16.47 39.01
#